data_AF-A0A328C1B2-F1
#
_entry.id   AF-A0A328C1B2-F1
#
_cell.length_a   1.000
_cell.length_b   1.000
_cell.length_c   1.000
_cell.angle_alpha   90.00
_cell.angle_beta   90.00
_cell.angle_gamma   90.00
#
_symmetry.space_group_name_H-M   'P 1'
#
loop_
_entity.id
_entity.type
_entity.pdbx_description
1 polymer ?
#
loop_
_entity_poly.entity_id
_entity_poly.type
_entity_poly.pdbx_seq_one_letter_code
_entity_poly.pdbx_strand_id
1 'polypeptide(L)'
;MRSLITALNDRWTADWRGPHSHTTLLPTTGHDTRSLRLELAARAAALEAALAEHPTLHAARIVVVPPDLGHGPRLLINSVADGELGTHTRRLATLLWPHLVDLLASAPASPDELAHDLRRHRSPDATLFLASPGLSLTQIRQEARLHQVLREWVAQERARGTLAALSLEEARQAARHHVLTLNDPSCARAPTPPGAGAWRKRADLLLTYLFFPILGVLAKDVWLAARQTTPGLRRGLATLLTALWALYALPFTALAMLALRIAEHLEPDPIPTPASEAKLHHLEVFEEGRTKNELTIWFPVKPTWYGRLLMRVILFGSERGTRHLWTRGTLAGAQNIHFARLLTLDGGRRMVFMSDYQGSFDAYINHFIGVGGHTRAVIPISSRVEGCPKTRWLYWPRDTVSFRQRWRAMVRSYQLQASVRFVAYPELSANDILRHHALRRDLFADHLTPEALAAWAHQI
;
A
#
# COMPACT_ATOMS: atom_id res chain seq x y z
N MET A 1 19.51 -0.96 -17.99
CA MET A 1 18.28 -0.26 -18.43
C MET A 1 17.15 -0.27 -17.39
N ARG A 2 16.65 -1.43 -16.88
CA ARG A 2 15.58 -1.47 -15.86
C ARG A 2 15.89 -0.68 -14.58
N SER A 3 17.07 -0.89 -13.98
CA SER A 3 17.52 -0.17 -12.78
C SER A 3 17.52 1.36 -12.96
N LEU A 4 17.96 1.83 -14.13
CA LEU A 4 17.95 3.26 -14.48
C LEU A 4 16.52 3.81 -14.59
N ILE A 5 15.61 3.09 -15.26
CA ILE A 5 14.20 3.50 -15.40
C ILE A 5 13.52 3.56 -14.03
N THR A 6 13.76 2.58 -13.17
CA THR A 6 13.26 2.57 -11.79
C THR A 6 13.80 3.76 -11.00
N ALA A 7 15.12 4.02 -11.06
CA ALA A 7 15.72 5.14 -10.36
C ALA A 7 15.19 6.51 -10.84
N LEU A 8 14.96 6.67 -12.15
CA LEU A 8 14.34 7.86 -12.73
C LEU A 8 12.89 8.01 -12.28
N ASN A 9 12.11 6.93 -12.27
CA ASN A 9 10.73 6.96 -11.80
C ASN A 9 10.64 7.27 -10.29
N ASP A 10 11.53 6.68 -9.48
CA ASP A 10 11.61 6.96 -8.05
C ASP A 10 11.93 8.45 -7.82
N ARG A 11 12.92 9.01 -8.53
CA ARG A 11 13.23 10.45 -8.48
C ARG A 11 12.09 11.33 -8.99
N TRP A 12 11.39 10.93 -10.06
CA TRP A 12 10.28 11.68 -10.63
C TRP A 12 9.08 11.77 -9.68
N THR A 13 8.85 10.70 -8.91
CA THR A 13 7.71 10.57 -8.00
C THR A 13 8.03 10.95 -6.55
N ALA A 14 9.31 11.05 -6.18
CA ALA A 14 9.79 11.34 -4.82
C ALA A 14 9.07 12.53 -4.17
N ASP A 15 8.96 13.63 -4.91
CA ASP A 15 8.47 14.91 -4.37
C ASP A 15 6.95 14.95 -4.10
N TRP A 16 6.20 13.95 -4.51
CA TRP A 16 4.73 13.94 -4.39
C TRP A 16 4.14 12.58 -4.03
N ARG A 17 4.96 11.55 -3.81
CA ARG A 17 4.52 10.19 -3.48
C ARG A 17 5.45 9.53 -2.45
N GLY A 18 5.44 10.09 -1.24
CA GLY A 18 5.95 9.45 -0.02
C GLY A 18 4.82 8.95 0.89
N PRO A 19 5.10 8.18 1.95
CA PRO A 19 6.41 7.59 2.27
C PRO A 19 6.85 6.55 1.22
N HIS A 20 8.14 6.21 1.21
CA HIS A 20 8.72 5.28 0.24
C HIS A 20 8.82 3.87 0.81
N SER A 21 8.57 2.87 -0.05
CA SER A 21 8.74 1.47 0.27
C SER A 21 10.08 0.95 -0.25
N HIS A 22 10.78 0.21 0.60
CA HIS A 22 12.01 -0.48 0.29
C HIS A 22 11.87 -1.96 0.63
N THR A 23 12.05 -2.81 -0.37
CA THR A 23 12.07 -4.27 -0.22
C THR A 23 13.41 -4.80 -0.69
N THR A 24 14.04 -5.65 0.11
CA THR A 24 15.28 -6.32 -0.23
C THR A 24 15.21 -7.80 0.11
N LEU A 25 15.94 -8.62 -0.65
CA LEU A 25 16.06 -10.06 -0.40
C LEU A 25 17.52 -10.42 -0.20
N LEU A 26 17.90 -10.68 1.05
CA LEU A 26 19.27 -11.01 1.41
C LEU A 26 19.46 -12.54 1.48
N PRO A 27 20.49 -13.10 0.83
CA PRO A 27 20.85 -14.51 1.01
C PRO A 27 21.32 -14.78 2.45
N THR A 28 21.08 -16.01 2.93
CA THR A 28 21.44 -16.43 4.30
C THR A 28 22.49 -17.53 4.31
N THR A 29 23.23 -17.65 5.41
CA THR A 29 24.24 -18.69 5.66
C THR A 29 23.61 -19.95 6.21
N GLY A 30 23.91 -21.13 5.64
CA GLY A 30 23.92 -22.45 6.31
C GLY A 30 22.66 -22.99 7.04
N HIS A 31 21.63 -22.17 7.26
CA HIS A 31 20.45 -22.49 8.05
C HIS A 31 19.36 -23.04 7.15
N ASP A 32 18.60 -24.01 7.67
CA ASP A 32 17.30 -24.32 7.09
C ASP A 32 16.27 -23.23 7.44
N THR A 33 15.11 -23.27 6.77
CA THR A 33 14.05 -22.25 6.97
C THR A 33 13.55 -22.21 8.42
N ARG A 34 13.55 -23.35 9.11
CA ARG A 34 13.00 -23.48 10.46
C ARG A 34 13.93 -22.83 11.48
N SER A 35 15.21 -23.15 11.43
CA SER A 35 16.25 -22.64 12.32
C SER A 35 16.34 -21.13 12.21
N LEU A 36 16.34 -20.60 10.97
CA LEU A 36 16.37 -19.16 10.73
C LEU A 36 15.14 -18.44 11.30
N ARG A 37 13.96 -19.06 11.27
CA ARG A 37 12.76 -18.50 11.92
C ARG A 37 12.87 -18.48 13.43
N LEU A 38 13.46 -19.52 14.04
CA LEU A 38 13.67 -19.60 15.49
C LEU A 38 14.69 -18.55 15.95
N GLU A 39 15.79 -18.39 15.23
CA GLU A 39 16.81 -17.37 15.51
C GLU A 39 16.22 -15.95 15.44
N LEU A 40 15.43 -15.66 14.40
CA LEU A 40 14.76 -14.36 14.29
C LEU A 40 13.68 -14.16 15.36
N ALA A 41 12.93 -15.20 15.72
CA ALA A 41 11.94 -15.11 16.79
C ALA A 41 12.60 -14.82 18.14
N ALA A 42 13.76 -15.41 18.44
CA ALA A 42 14.52 -15.13 19.64
C ALA A 42 15.03 -13.68 19.71
N ARG A 43 15.24 -13.05 18.55
CA ARG A 43 15.74 -11.66 18.41
C ARG A 43 14.63 -10.64 18.15
N ALA A 44 13.37 -11.08 18.03
CA ALA A 44 12.27 -10.25 17.53
C ALA A 44 12.07 -8.99 18.38
N ALA A 45 12.02 -9.13 19.71
CA ALA A 45 11.84 -7.98 20.61
C ALA A 45 12.97 -6.94 20.50
N ALA A 46 14.22 -7.40 20.39
CA ALA A 46 15.38 -6.50 20.22
C ALA A 46 15.35 -5.80 18.86
N LEU A 47 15.01 -6.54 17.80
CA LEU A 47 14.84 -5.97 16.45
C LEU A 47 13.68 -4.96 16.39
N GLU A 48 12.56 -5.24 17.06
CA GLU A 48 11.44 -4.30 17.15
C GLU A 48 11.81 -3.03 17.90
N ALA A 49 12.54 -3.15 19.02
CA ALA A 49 13.05 -2.00 19.76
C ALA A 49 14.03 -1.16 18.92
N ALA A 50 14.97 -1.80 18.23
CA ALA A 50 15.89 -1.11 17.32
C ALA A 50 15.14 -0.39 16.18
N LEU A 51 14.14 -1.03 15.58
CA LEU A 51 13.32 -0.40 14.53
C LEU A 51 12.52 0.81 15.05
N ALA A 52 12.11 0.81 16.33
CA ALA A 52 11.40 1.91 16.95
C ALA A 52 12.24 3.19 17.08
N GLU A 53 13.57 3.07 17.13
CA GLU A 53 14.49 4.21 17.15
C GLU A 53 14.58 4.92 15.80
N HIS A 54 14.12 4.30 14.69
CA HIS A 54 14.19 4.90 13.37
C HIS A 54 13.15 6.04 13.22
N PRO A 55 13.56 7.32 13.17
CA PRO A 55 12.67 8.47 13.38
C PRO A 55 11.70 8.73 12.23
N THR A 56 11.90 8.09 11.08
CA THR A 56 11.06 8.23 9.87
C THR A 56 10.42 6.93 9.41
N LEU A 57 10.51 5.84 10.19
CA LEU A 57 10.00 4.53 9.80
C LEU A 57 8.51 4.42 10.15
N HIS A 58 7.65 4.19 9.17
CA HIS A 58 6.22 3.97 9.39
C HIS A 58 5.93 2.51 9.76
N ALA A 59 6.54 1.58 9.00
CA ALA A 59 6.35 0.15 9.17
C ALA A 59 7.56 -0.62 8.66
N ALA A 60 7.83 -1.78 9.25
CA ALA A 60 8.80 -2.73 8.73
C ALA A 60 8.38 -4.17 9.02
N ARG A 61 8.90 -5.11 8.23
CA ARG A 61 8.78 -6.55 8.48
C ARG A 61 10.02 -7.29 8.01
N ILE A 62 10.33 -8.37 8.71
CA ILE A 62 11.36 -9.34 8.33
C ILE A 62 10.68 -10.70 8.18
N VAL A 63 10.80 -11.29 7.00
CA VAL A 63 10.15 -12.54 6.61
C VAL A 63 11.21 -13.53 6.13
N VAL A 64 11.18 -14.75 6.68
CA VAL A 64 11.99 -15.84 6.15
C VAL A 64 11.31 -16.45 4.93
N VAL A 65 11.97 -16.30 3.78
CA VAL A 65 11.56 -16.88 2.50
C VAL A 65 12.21 -18.25 2.35
N PRO A 66 11.43 -19.33 2.13
CA PRO A 66 11.96 -20.67 1.94
C PRO A 66 12.80 -20.79 0.64
N PRO A 67 13.65 -21.83 0.53
CA PRO A 67 14.37 -22.15 -0.70
C PRO A 67 13.41 -22.29 -1.89
N ASP A 68 13.79 -21.70 -3.01
CA ASP A 68 12.95 -21.67 -4.20
C ASP A 68 13.75 -21.30 -5.45
N LEU A 69 13.38 -21.87 -6.60
CA LEU A 69 14.01 -21.60 -7.91
C LEU A 69 15.55 -21.69 -7.92
N GLY A 70 16.13 -22.59 -7.11
CA GLY A 70 17.58 -22.76 -6.99
C GLY A 70 18.27 -21.77 -6.04
N HIS A 71 17.50 -20.87 -5.40
CA HIS A 71 17.98 -20.06 -4.29
C HIS A 71 17.78 -20.80 -2.96
N GLY A 72 18.77 -20.71 -2.06
CA GLY A 72 18.59 -21.11 -0.65
C GLY A 72 17.62 -20.19 0.09
N PRO A 73 17.46 -20.39 1.41
CA PRO A 73 16.64 -19.50 2.23
C PRO A 73 17.14 -18.05 2.17
N ARG A 74 16.21 -17.10 2.21
CA ARG A 74 16.49 -15.66 2.12
C ARG A 74 15.72 -14.90 3.19
N LEU A 75 16.28 -13.76 3.62
CA LEU A 75 15.55 -12.77 4.40
C LEU A 75 14.95 -11.74 3.48
N LEU A 76 13.62 -11.67 3.45
CA LEU A 76 12.90 -10.54 2.88
C LEU A 76 12.75 -9.50 3.98
N ILE A 77 13.35 -8.33 3.76
CA ILE A 77 13.19 -7.17 4.63
C ILE A 77 12.41 -6.13 3.83
N ASN A 78 11.27 -5.72 4.36
CA ASN A 78 10.49 -4.62 3.82
C ASN A 78 10.34 -3.52 4.86
N SER A 79 10.43 -2.27 4.40
CA SER A 79 10.30 -1.07 5.22
C SER A 79 9.59 0.02 4.44
N VAL A 80 8.81 0.84 5.16
CA VAL A 80 8.15 2.03 4.63
C VAL A 80 8.62 3.22 5.46
N ALA A 81 9.28 4.19 4.85
CA ALA A 81 9.89 5.32 5.56
C ALA A 81 9.81 6.63 4.78
N ASP A 82 9.86 7.74 5.51
CA ASP A 82 10.04 9.06 4.91
C ASP A 82 11.50 9.30 4.50
N GLY A 83 11.66 10.20 3.53
CA GLY A 83 12.95 10.73 3.11
C GLY A 83 13.66 9.87 2.07
N GLU A 84 14.90 10.24 1.77
CA GLU A 84 15.66 9.61 0.69
C GLU A 84 16.08 8.18 1.04
N LEU A 85 15.98 7.28 0.04
CA LEU A 85 16.36 5.88 0.15
C LEU A 85 17.80 5.66 0.69
N GLY A 86 18.76 6.50 0.29
CA GLY A 86 20.16 6.41 0.75
C GLY A 86 20.29 6.62 2.27
N THR A 87 19.66 7.66 2.80
CA THR A 87 19.65 7.96 4.23
C THR A 87 18.88 6.92 5.02
N HIS A 88 17.73 6.48 4.50
CA HIS A 88 16.94 5.42 5.14
C HIS A 88 17.72 4.10 5.24
N THR A 89 18.33 3.63 4.14
CA THR A 89 19.06 2.35 4.14
C THR A 89 20.29 2.35 5.04
N ARG A 90 21.01 3.47 5.16
CA ARG A 90 22.11 3.60 6.14
C ARG A 90 21.60 3.45 7.58
N ARG A 91 20.55 4.20 7.95
CA ARG A 91 19.97 4.13 9.30
C ARG A 91 19.43 2.73 9.61
N LEU A 92 18.69 2.15 8.66
CA LEU A 92 18.16 0.79 8.82
C LEU A 92 19.30 -0.22 9.01
N ALA A 93 20.39 -0.10 8.25
CA ALA A 93 21.54 -0.98 8.42
C ALA A 93 22.23 -0.79 9.78
N THR A 94 22.41 0.44 10.28
CA THR A 94 22.95 0.69 11.63
C THR A 94 22.15 -0.04 12.72
N LEU A 95 20.82 -0.01 12.61
CA LEU A 95 19.93 -0.63 13.59
C LEU A 95 19.87 -2.16 13.47
N LEU A 96 19.91 -2.69 12.25
CA LEU A 96 19.75 -4.13 12.00
C LEU A 96 21.06 -4.92 12.03
N TRP A 97 22.20 -4.27 11.75
CA TRP A 97 23.49 -4.94 11.62
C TRP A 97 23.87 -5.80 12.83
N PRO A 98 23.78 -5.31 14.10
CA PRO A 98 24.16 -6.11 15.27
C PRO A 98 23.34 -7.41 15.43
N HIS A 99 22.15 -7.48 14.85
CA HIS A 99 21.19 -8.56 15.05
C HIS A 99 21.13 -9.55 13.89
N LEU A 100 21.57 -9.14 12.70
CA LEU A 100 21.42 -9.92 11.47
C LEU A 100 22.74 -10.38 10.87
N VAL A 101 23.87 -9.77 11.23
CA VAL A 101 25.18 -10.00 10.57
C VAL A 101 25.56 -11.48 10.47
N ASP A 102 25.32 -12.27 11.52
CA ASP A 102 25.62 -13.71 11.61
C ASP A 102 24.67 -14.59 10.77
N LEU A 103 23.49 -14.09 10.43
CA LEU A 103 22.47 -14.80 9.63
C LEU A 103 22.65 -14.60 8.12
N LEU A 104 23.47 -13.62 7.70
CA LEU A 104 23.58 -13.20 6.31
C LEU A 104 24.76 -13.86 5.61
N ALA A 105 24.53 -14.33 4.38
CA ALA A 105 25.58 -14.97 3.56
C ALA A 105 26.78 -14.07 3.28
N SER A 106 26.56 -12.76 3.20
CA SER A 106 27.63 -11.78 2.96
C SER A 106 28.46 -11.47 4.20
N ALA A 107 27.96 -11.79 5.41
CA ALA A 107 28.57 -11.48 6.70
C ALA A 107 29.17 -10.06 6.74
N PRO A 108 28.35 -9.00 6.53
CA PRO A 108 28.85 -7.64 6.37
C PRO A 108 29.67 -7.21 7.60
N ALA A 109 30.89 -6.75 7.40
CA ALA A 109 31.80 -6.38 8.48
C ALA A 109 31.41 -5.07 9.17
N SER A 110 30.53 -4.27 8.54
CA SER A 110 30.06 -2.99 9.07
C SER A 110 28.61 -2.69 8.68
N PRO A 111 27.95 -1.73 9.37
CA PRO A 111 26.66 -1.20 8.95
C PRO A 111 26.65 -0.61 7.53
N ASP A 112 27.75 -0.02 7.08
CA ASP A 112 27.81 0.57 5.73
C ASP A 112 27.83 -0.51 4.64
N GLU A 113 28.49 -1.64 4.89
CA GLU A 113 28.43 -2.82 4.02
C GLU A 113 27.02 -3.40 3.97
N LEU A 114 26.35 -3.53 5.12
CA LEU A 114 24.95 -3.95 5.15
C LEU A 114 24.07 -2.96 4.37
N ALA A 115 24.27 -1.64 4.53
CA ALA A 115 23.52 -0.63 3.78
C ALA A 115 23.74 -0.76 2.27
N HIS A 116 24.96 -1.11 1.84
CA HIS A 116 25.26 -1.43 0.45
C HIS A 116 24.48 -2.67 -0.01
N ASP A 117 24.48 -3.74 0.78
CA ASP A 117 23.75 -4.98 0.47
C ASP A 117 22.24 -4.79 0.38
N LEU A 118 21.64 -4.00 1.30
CA LEU A 118 20.23 -3.64 1.27
C LEU A 118 19.86 -2.99 -0.07
N ARG A 119 20.71 -2.09 -0.58
CA ARG A 119 20.50 -1.41 -1.88
C ARG A 119 20.79 -2.31 -3.07
N ARG A 120 21.85 -3.13 -3.00
CA ARG A 120 22.27 -4.05 -4.07
C ARG A 120 21.21 -5.12 -4.34
N HIS A 121 20.58 -5.65 -3.29
CA HIS A 121 19.56 -6.68 -3.36
C HIS A 121 18.12 -6.13 -3.38
N ARG A 122 17.98 -4.80 -3.60
CA ARG A 122 16.67 -4.15 -3.67
C ARG A 122 15.83 -4.75 -4.80
N SER A 123 14.61 -5.13 -4.44
CA SER A 123 13.55 -5.46 -5.37
C SER A 123 12.57 -4.29 -5.44
N PRO A 124 12.41 -3.62 -6.60
CA PRO A 124 11.51 -2.50 -6.71
C PRO A 124 10.05 -2.95 -6.70
N ASP A 125 9.20 -2.11 -6.11
CA ASP A 125 7.76 -2.34 -6.13
C ASP A 125 7.24 -2.18 -7.56
N ALA A 126 6.55 -3.21 -8.06
CA ALA A 126 5.83 -3.13 -9.32
C ALA A 126 4.56 -2.27 -9.16
N THR A 127 3.94 -2.33 -7.97
CA THR A 127 2.76 -1.53 -7.58
C THR A 127 2.90 -1.16 -6.10
N LEU A 128 2.56 0.09 -5.74
CA LEU A 128 2.54 0.57 -4.36
C LEU A 128 1.29 1.42 -4.10
N PHE A 129 0.41 0.95 -3.23
CA PHE A 129 -0.68 1.71 -2.65
C PHE A 129 -0.25 2.30 -1.30
N LEU A 130 -0.57 3.58 -1.12
CA LEU A 130 -0.42 4.34 0.11
C LEU A 130 -1.79 4.94 0.44
N ALA A 131 -2.29 4.71 1.65
CA ALA A 131 -3.57 5.27 2.07
C ALA A 131 -3.53 6.80 2.20
N SER A 132 -2.42 7.31 2.75
CA SER A 132 -2.18 8.71 3.05
C SER A 132 -0.92 9.22 2.34
N PRO A 133 -0.94 9.31 1.00
CA PRO A 133 0.24 9.73 0.23
C PRO A 133 0.61 11.18 0.58
N GLY A 134 1.89 11.39 0.86
CA GLY A 134 2.48 12.69 1.19
C GLY A 134 2.51 13.03 2.68
N LEU A 135 1.90 12.22 3.55
CA LEU A 135 1.93 12.44 4.99
C LEU A 135 3.15 11.76 5.62
N SER A 136 4.02 12.55 6.23
CA SER A 136 5.18 12.05 6.98
C SER A 136 4.79 11.49 8.34
N LEU A 137 5.64 10.63 8.91
CA LEU A 137 5.45 10.09 10.27
C LEU A 137 5.33 11.21 11.31
N THR A 138 6.18 12.24 11.21
CA THR A 138 6.13 13.41 12.09
C THR A 138 4.77 14.10 12.00
N GLN A 139 4.30 14.34 10.78
CA GLN A 139 3.00 14.98 10.56
C GLN A 139 1.85 14.14 11.11
N ILE A 140 1.86 12.83 10.89
CA ILE A 140 0.84 11.91 11.42
C ILE A 140 0.77 12.00 12.95
N ARG A 141 1.93 11.98 13.64
CA ARG A 141 2.00 12.09 15.11
C ARG A 141 1.51 13.45 15.61
N GLN A 142 1.90 14.52 14.93
CA GLN A 142 1.47 15.87 15.24
C GLN A 142 -0.04 16.05 15.06
N GLU A 143 -0.63 15.48 14.01
CA GLU A 143 -2.07 15.53 13.73
C GLU A 143 -2.87 14.68 14.72
N ALA A 144 -2.34 13.52 15.12
CA ALA A 144 -2.92 12.73 16.20
C ALA A 144 -2.92 13.48 17.55
N ARG A 145 -1.80 14.15 17.88
CA ARG A 145 -1.69 15.00 19.07
C ARG A 145 -2.68 16.17 19.03
N LEU A 146 -2.79 16.86 17.90
CA LEU A 146 -3.76 17.94 17.72
C LEU A 146 -5.19 17.45 17.92
N HIS A 147 -5.55 16.31 17.33
CA HIS A 147 -6.88 15.73 17.50
C HIS A 147 -7.17 15.39 18.98
N GLN A 148 -6.20 14.84 19.72
CA GLN A 148 -6.34 14.60 21.15
C GLN A 148 -6.62 15.90 21.92
N VAL A 149 -5.81 16.95 21.69
CA VAL A 149 -5.97 18.27 22.32
C VAL A 149 -7.36 18.85 22.06
N LEU A 150 -7.82 18.79 20.81
CA LEU A 150 -9.14 19.32 20.43
C LEU A 150 -10.27 18.52 21.07
N ARG A 151 -10.15 17.20 21.20
CA ARG A 151 -11.13 16.36 21.90
C ARG A 151 -11.21 16.69 23.39
N GLU A 152 -10.08 16.89 24.04
CA GLU A 152 -10.01 17.29 25.45
C GLU A 152 -10.65 18.67 25.65
N TRP A 153 -10.33 19.63 24.79
CA TRP A 153 -10.94 20.96 24.80
C TRP A 153 -12.46 20.91 24.58
N VAL A 154 -12.94 20.18 23.57
CA VAL A 154 -14.39 20.04 23.33
C VAL A 154 -15.09 19.39 24.50
N ALA A 155 -14.50 18.38 25.15
CA ALA A 155 -15.08 17.76 26.33
C ALA A 155 -15.24 18.77 27.49
N GLN A 156 -14.24 19.63 27.71
CA GLN A 156 -14.28 20.67 28.75
C GLN A 156 -15.32 21.75 28.44
N GLU A 157 -15.37 22.24 27.20
CA GLU A 157 -16.32 23.29 26.80
C GLU A 157 -17.77 22.77 26.73
N ARG A 158 -17.98 21.49 26.36
CA ARG A 158 -19.29 20.83 26.51
C ARG A 158 -19.73 20.78 27.96
N ALA A 159 -18.84 20.44 28.90
CA ALA A 159 -19.16 20.40 30.32
C ALA A 159 -19.50 21.79 30.90
N ARG A 160 -18.93 22.86 30.34
CA ARG A 160 -19.22 24.25 30.70
C ARG A 160 -20.50 24.81 30.04
N GLY A 161 -21.05 24.11 29.05
CA GLY A 161 -22.21 24.56 28.28
C GLY A 161 -21.93 25.69 27.27
N THR A 162 -20.66 26.05 27.08
CA THR A 162 -20.25 27.20 26.24
C THR A 162 -20.41 26.92 24.74
N LEU A 163 -20.14 25.69 24.29
CA LEU A 163 -20.26 25.32 22.86
C LEU A 163 -21.67 25.44 22.31
N ALA A 164 -22.70 25.23 23.14
CA ALA A 164 -24.09 25.26 22.69
C ALA A 164 -24.55 26.66 22.25
N ALA A 165 -23.88 27.71 22.74
CA ALA A 165 -24.16 29.10 22.42
C ALA A 165 -23.40 29.62 21.19
N LEU A 166 -22.40 28.87 20.70
CA LEU A 166 -21.55 29.28 19.59
C LEU A 166 -22.08 28.74 18.26
N SER A 167 -22.02 29.56 17.22
CA SER A 167 -22.07 29.06 15.85
C SER A 167 -20.87 28.13 15.57
N LEU A 168 -20.98 27.30 14.54
CA LEU A 168 -19.88 26.39 14.17
C LEU A 168 -18.58 27.13 13.84
N GLU A 169 -18.68 28.33 13.25
CA GLU A 169 -17.52 29.13 12.89
C GLU A 169 -16.87 29.75 14.13
N GLU A 170 -17.67 30.25 15.07
CA GLU A 170 -17.16 30.74 16.37
C GLU A 170 -16.51 29.61 17.17
N ALA A 171 -17.12 28.41 17.18
CA ALA A 171 -16.53 27.23 17.81
C ALA A 171 -15.19 26.84 17.16
N ARG A 172 -15.09 26.91 15.82
CA ARG A 172 -13.83 26.68 15.09
C ARG A 172 -12.76 27.72 15.42
N GLN A 173 -13.14 28.99 15.49
CA GLN A 173 -12.22 30.08 15.85
C GLN A 173 -11.75 29.96 17.30
N ALA A 174 -12.65 29.60 18.22
CA ALA A 174 -12.31 29.33 19.62
C ALA A 174 -11.36 28.13 19.75
N ALA A 175 -11.61 27.04 19.02
CA ALA A 175 -10.72 25.88 18.95
C ALA A 175 -9.33 26.26 18.42
N ARG A 176 -9.29 27.05 17.34
CA ARG A 176 -8.03 27.55 16.75
C ARG A 176 -7.28 28.44 17.74
N HIS A 177 -7.99 29.33 18.43
CA HIS A 177 -7.40 30.19 19.45
C HIS A 177 -6.81 29.36 20.60
N HIS A 178 -7.56 28.38 21.12
CA HIS A 178 -7.07 27.46 22.16
C HIS A 178 -5.79 26.74 21.74
N VAL A 179 -5.76 26.19 20.52
CA VAL A 179 -4.56 25.50 20.01
C VAL A 179 -3.36 26.45 19.91
N LEU A 180 -3.57 27.68 19.49
CA LEU A 180 -2.49 28.68 19.36
C LEU A 180 -1.98 29.16 20.73
N THR A 181 -2.82 29.20 21.77
CA THR A 181 -2.42 29.65 23.11
C THR A 181 -1.66 28.57 23.91
N LEU A 182 -1.85 27.29 23.59
CA LEU A 182 -1.10 26.19 24.21
C LEU A 182 0.41 26.24 23.94
N ASN A 183 0.86 26.96 22.90
CA ASN A 183 2.25 27.03 22.46
C ASN A 183 2.91 25.66 22.20
N ASP A 184 2.13 24.61 21.92
CA ASP A 184 2.63 23.29 21.52
C ASP A 184 3.07 23.33 20.03
N PRO A 185 4.38 23.21 19.71
CA PRO A 185 4.86 23.30 18.33
C PRO A 185 4.29 22.21 17.42
N SER A 186 3.85 21.08 17.99
CA SER A 186 3.24 19.98 17.22
C SER A 186 1.86 20.35 16.68
N CYS A 187 1.14 21.26 17.36
CA CYS A 187 -0.23 21.62 17.05
C CYS A 187 -0.37 22.98 16.33
N ALA A 188 0.57 23.91 16.55
CA ALA A 188 0.37 25.34 16.28
C ALA A 188 0.64 25.83 14.85
N ARG A 189 0.40 25.03 13.79
CA ARG A 189 0.63 25.45 12.38
C ARG A 189 -0.31 24.79 11.39
N ALA A 190 -0.65 25.50 10.31
CA ALA A 190 -1.27 24.90 9.13
C ALA A 190 -0.39 23.76 8.57
N PRO A 191 -0.97 22.71 7.97
CA PRO A 191 -0.18 21.69 7.31
C PRO A 191 0.59 22.30 6.13
N THR A 192 1.83 21.88 5.92
CA THR A 192 2.61 22.33 4.78
C THR A 192 1.88 21.93 3.49
N PRO A 193 1.60 22.86 2.56
CA PRO A 193 0.94 22.51 1.32
C PRO A 193 1.80 21.50 0.55
N PRO A 194 1.19 20.57 -0.21
CA PRO A 194 1.95 19.67 -1.07
C PRO A 194 2.80 20.51 -2.04
N GLY A 195 4.09 20.21 -2.11
CA GLY A 195 5.07 21.00 -2.86
C GLY A 195 4.87 21.02 -4.37
N ALA A 196 5.87 21.57 -5.09
CA ALA A 196 5.88 21.81 -6.54
C ALA A 196 5.62 20.59 -7.46
N GLY A 197 5.41 19.39 -6.92
CA GLY A 197 5.14 18.15 -7.68
C GLY A 197 3.77 18.08 -8.36
N ALA A 198 2.86 19.05 -8.14
CA ALA A 198 1.52 19.04 -8.74
C ALA A 198 1.54 19.00 -10.28
N TRP A 199 2.45 19.73 -10.92
CA TRP A 199 2.58 19.69 -12.39
C TRP A 199 3.20 18.38 -12.87
N ARG A 200 4.18 17.81 -12.14
CA ARG A 200 4.77 16.50 -12.46
C ARG A 200 3.75 15.37 -12.35
N LYS A 201 2.88 15.42 -11.35
CA LYS A 201 1.74 14.51 -11.20
C LYS A 201 0.78 14.61 -12.39
N ARG A 202 0.46 15.83 -12.85
CA ARG A 202 -0.38 16.06 -14.04
C ARG A 202 0.29 15.58 -15.33
N ALA A 203 1.58 15.84 -15.50
CA ALA A 203 2.37 15.39 -16.64
C ALA A 203 2.46 13.85 -16.68
N ASP A 204 2.74 13.20 -15.55
CA ASP A 204 2.78 11.73 -15.44
C ASP A 204 1.42 11.10 -15.74
N LEU A 205 0.32 11.71 -15.30
CA LEU A 205 -1.03 11.28 -15.63
C LEU A 205 -1.28 11.40 -17.15
N LEU A 206 -0.90 12.52 -17.78
CA LEU A 206 -1.05 12.71 -19.22
C LEU A 206 -0.23 11.69 -20.02
N LEU A 207 1.03 11.45 -19.64
CA LEU A 207 1.88 10.44 -20.26
C LEU A 207 1.29 9.03 -20.10
N THR A 208 0.69 8.73 -18.94
CA THR A 208 -0.01 7.47 -18.72
C THR A 208 -1.15 7.29 -19.71
N TYR A 209 -1.98 8.31 -19.92
CA TYR A 209 -3.05 8.27 -20.90
C TYR A 209 -2.52 8.13 -22.33
N LEU A 210 -1.49 8.88 -22.70
CA LEU A 210 -0.95 8.90 -24.06
C LEU A 210 -0.33 7.56 -24.47
N PHE A 211 0.41 6.91 -23.57
CA PHE A 211 1.23 5.73 -23.90
C PHE A 211 0.62 4.40 -23.47
N PHE A 212 -0.55 4.38 -22.81
CA PHE A 212 -1.15 3.15 -22.32
C PHE A 212 -2.59 2.94 -22.81
N PRO A 213 -2.78 2.43 -24.04
CA PRO A 213 -4.10 2.23 -24.64
C PRO A 213 -4.88 1.01 -24.11
N ILE A 214 -4.28 0.15 -23.26
CA ILE A 214 -4.92 -1.11 -22.84
C ILE A 214 -5.56 -0.93 -21.46
N LEU A 215 -6.89 -0.95 -21.43
CA LEU A 215 -7.62 -0.28 -20.37
C LEU A 215 -8.53 -1.12 -19.49
N GLY A 216 -8.40 -2.44 -19.53
CA GLY A 216 -9.35 -3.35 -18.92
C GLY A 216 -9.77 -2.99 -17.48
N VAL A 217 -8.84 -2.47 -16.66
CA VAL A 217 -9.12 -2.10 -15.25
C VAL A 217 -9.64 -0.66 -15.11
N LEU A 218 -9.05 0.31 -15.82
CA LEU A 218 -9.21 1.75 -15.54
C LEU A 218 -10.32 2.45 -16.36
N ALA A 219 -10.89 1.81 -17.39
CA ALA A 219 -11.72 2.53 -18.39
C ALA A 219 -12.95 3.19 -17.79
N LYS A 220 -13.58 2.46 -16.87
CA LYS A 220 -14.72 2.93 -16.11
C LYS A 220 -14.32 4.11 -15.23
N ASP A 221 -13.18 4.04 -14.55
CA ASP A 221 -12.74 5.09 -13.62
C ASP A 221 -12.37 6.38 -14.36
N VAL A 222 -11.74 6.27 -15.53
CA VAL A 222 -11.44 7.41 -16.42
C VAL A 222 -12.73 8.07 -16.91
N TRP A 223 -13.70 7.26 -17.35
CA TRP A 223 -14.99 7.76 -17.81
C TRP A 223 -15.79 8.40 -16.67
N LEU A 224 -15.80 7.80 -15.48
CA LEU A 224 -16.43 8.39 -14.29
C LEU A 224 -15.76 9.71 -13.91
N ALA A 225 -14.43 9.79 -13.94
CA ALA A 225 -13.69 11.02 -13.69
C ALA A 225 -14.05 12.12 -14.70
N ALA A 226 -14.15 11.79 -15.99
CA ALA A 226 -14.57 12.73 -17.02
C ALA A 226 -15.99 13.28 -16.76
N ARG A 227 -16.93 12.42 -16.34
CA ARG A 227 -18.31 12.82 -16.01
C ARG A 227 -18.42 13.70 -14.77
N GLN A 228 -17.52 13.53 -13.80
CA GLN A 228 -17.46 14.34 -12.58
C GLN A 228 -16.88 15.75 -12.81
N THR A 229 -16.37 16.06 -14.01
CA THR A 229 -15.89 17.41 -14.36
C THR A 229 -17.04 18.43 -14.33
N THR A 230 -16.76 19.65 -13.87
CA THR A 230 -17.74 20.75 -13.80
C THR A 230 -18.45 21.00 -15.15
N PRO A 231 -19.77 21.28 -15.15
CA PRO A 231 -20.53 21.53 -16.38
C PRO A 231 -19.93 22.65 -17.24
N GLY A 232 -20.17 22.59 -18.56
CA GLY A 232 -19.72 23.60 -19.53
C GLY A 232 -18.65 23.11 -20.51
N LEU A 233 -17.91 24.04 -21.13
CA LEU A 233 -16.90 23.76 -22.18
C LEU A 233 -15.86 22.73 -21.73
N ARG A 234 -15.45 22.76 -20.47
CA ARG A 234 -14.47 21.83 -19.89
C ARG A 234 -14.96 20.39 -19.90
N ARG A 235 -16.24 20.14 -19.61
CA ARG A 235 -16.85 18.80 -19.69
C ARG A 235 -16.96 18.34 -21.14
N GLY A 236 -17.34 19.23 -22.05
CA GLY A 236 -17.39 18.93 -23.48
C GLY A 236 -16.03 18.48 -24.02
N LEU A 237 -14.98 19.26 -23.72
CA LEU A 237 -13.60 18.93 -24.10
C LEU A 237 -13.12 17.62 -23.45
N ALA A 238 -13.35 17.43 -22.14
CA ALA A 238 -12.99 16.20 -21.46
C ALA A 238 -13.68 14.96 -22.07
N THR A 239 -14.96 15.09 -22.43
CA THR A 239 -15.73 14.03 -23.08
C THR A 239 -15.18 13.72 -24.48
N LEU A 240 -14.89 14.74 -25.28
CA LEU A 240 -14.30 14.58 -26.62
C LEU A 240 -12.93 13.90 -26.55
N LEU A 241 -12.03 14.38 -25.68
CA LEU A 241 -10.70 13.79 -25.50
C LEU A 241 -10.79 12.34 -25.03
N THR A 242 -11.71 12.03 -24.11
CA THR A 242 -11.97 10.66 -23.67
C THR A 242 -12.47 9.78 -24.81
N ALA A 243 -13.34 10.30 -25.68
CA ALA A 243 -13.86 9.57 -26.84
C ALA A 243 -12.79 9.30 -27.91
N LEU A 244 -12.00 10.31 -28.27
CA LEU A 244 -10.87 10.17 -29.21
C LEU A 244 -9.86 9.15 -28.71
N TRP A 245 -9.54 9.22 -27.42
CA TRP A 245 -8.65 8.27 -26.79
C TRP A 245 -9.24 6.86 -26.72
N ALA A 246 -10.54 6.70 -26.45
CA ALA A 246 -11.21 5.40 -26.48
C ALA A 246 -11.16 4.77 -27.88
N LEU A 247 -11.31 5.57 -28.94
CA LEU A 247 -11.18 5.11 -30.33
C LEU A 247 -9.76 4.62 -30.63
N TYR A 248 -8.74 5.38 -30.19
CA TYR A 248 -7.34 4.97 -30.25
C TYR A 248 -7.06 3.67 -29.47
N ALA A 249 -7.64 3.53 -28.28
CA ALA A 249 -7.44 2.40 -27.38
C ALA A 249 -8.16 1.11 -27.83
N LEU A 250 -9.24 1.23 -28.59
CA LEU A 250 -10.12 0.13 -28.99
C LEU A 250 -9.39 -1.05 -29.68
N PRO A 251 -8.59 -0.86 -30.75
CA PRO A 251 -7.94 -1.98 -31.44
C PRO A 251 -6.96 -2.74 -30.54
N PHE A 252 -6.17 -2.02 -29.73
CA PHE A 252 -5.23 -2.63 -28.78
C PHE A 252 -5.95 -3.41 -27.69
N THR A 253 -7.05 -2.85 -27.17
CA THR A 253 -7.87 -3.52 -26.15
C THR A 253 -8.56 -4.76 -26.73
N ALA A 254 -9.12 -4.68 -27.94
CA ALA A 254 -9.75 -5.80 -28.61
C ALA A 254 -8.77 -6.96 -28.85
N LEU A 255 -7.57 -6.67 -29.37
CA LEU A 255 -6.52 -7.67 -29.56
C LEU A 255 -6.07 -8.31 -28.25
N ALA A 256 -5.87 -7.50 -27.19
CA ALA A 256 -5.51 -7.99 -25.87
C ALA A 256 -6.60 -8.89 -25.27
N MET A 257 -7.87 -8.52 -25.43
CA MET A 257 -9.02 -9.31 -24.99
C MET A 257 -9.18 -10.62 -25.77
N LEU A 258 -8.93 -10.62 -27.08
CA LEU A 258 -8.91 -11.83 -27.88
C LEU A 258 -7.79 -12.78 -27.44
N ALA A 259 -6.56 -12.27 -27.30
CA ALA A 259 -5.42 -13.06 -26.84
C ALA A 259 -5.66 -13.65 -25.44
N LEU A 260 -6.23 -12.85 -24.53
CA LEU A 260 -6.68 -13.31 -23.22
C LEU A 260 -7.71 -14.43 -23.33
N ARG A 261 -8.72 -14.26 -24.18
CA ARG A 261 -9.80 -15.24 -24.34
C ARG A 261 -9.28 -16.58 -24.84
N ILE A 262 -8.32 -16.56 -25.77
CA ILE A 262 -7.64 -17.77 -26.25
C ILE A 262 -6.86 -18.42 -25.09
N ALA A 263 -6.04 -17.64 -24.38
CA ALA A 263 -5.27 -18.15 -23.24
C ALA A 263 -6.15 -18.78 -22.15
N GLU A 264 -7.27 -18.15 -21.79
CA GLU A 264 -8.21 -18.69 -20.78
C GLU A 264 -8.82 -20.03 -21.17
N HIS A 265 -9.01 -20.32 -22.46
CA HIS A 265 -9.51 -21.63 -22.89
C HIS A 265 -8.45 -22.72 -22.76
N LEU A 266 -7.19 -22.38 -22.98
CA LEU A 266 -6.06 -23.31 -22.90
C LEU A 266 -5.62 -23.58 -21.46
N GLU A 267 -5.93 -22.69 -20.51
CA GLU A 267 -5.58 -22.88 -19.11
C GLU A 267 -6.53 -23.87 -18.40
N PRO A 268 -6.01 -24.87 -17.66
CA PRO A 268 -6.83 -25.73 -16.80
C PRO A 268 -7.40 -24.95 -15.61
N ASP A 269 -8.44 -25.48 -14.96
CA ASP A 269 -8.93 -24.96 -13.67
C ASP A 269 -8.20 -25.67 -12.51
N PRO A 270 -7.30 -25.00 -11.79
CA PRO A 270 -6.47 -25.66 -10.79
C PRO A 270 -7.20 -25.80 -9.44
N ILE A 271 -7.17 -26.96 -8.82
CA ILE A 271 -7.59 -27.12 -7.43
C ILE A 271 -6.38 -26.73 -6.54
N PRO A 272 -6.49 -25.66 -5.73
CA PRO A 272 -5.37 -25.25 -4.89
C PRO A 272 -5.13 -26.29 -3.79
N THR A 273 -3.87 -26.71 -3.62
CA THR A 273 -3.46 -27.53 -2.48
C THR A 273 -3.65 -26.72 -1.21
N PRO A 274 -4.48 -27.15 -0.25
CA PRO A 274 -4.69 -26.41 0.99
C PRO A 274 -3.43 -26.41 1.86
N ALA A 275 -3.28 -25.36 2.67
CA ALA A 275 -2.27 -25.32 3.72
C ALA A 275 -2.53 -26.44 4.75
N SER A 276 -1.48 -26.94 5.39
CA SER A 276 -1.65 -27.86 6.51
C SER A 276 -2.39 -27.18 7.68
N GLU A 277 -3.14 -27.96 8.45
CA GLU A 277 -3.87 -27.46 9.62
C GLU A 277 -2.94 -26.77 10.62
N ALA A 278 -1.75 -27.34 10.87
CA ALA A 278 -0.74 -26.73 11.73
C ALA A 278 -0.31 -25.34 11.21
N LYS A 279 -0.11 -25.18 9.89
CA LYS A 279 0.22 -23.88 9.31
C LYS A 279 -0.93 -22.90 9.47
N LEU A 280 -2.18 -23.32 9.23
CA LEU A 280 -3.35 -22.47 9.39
C LEU A 280 -3.49 -21.98 10.83
N HIS A 281 -3.41 -22.89 11.79
CA HIS A 281 -3.46 -22.57 13.22
C HIS A 281 -2.36 -21.58 13.62
N HIS A 282 -1.12 -21.77 13.15
CA HIS A 282 -0.03 -20.82 13.42
C HIS A 282 -0.30 -19.42 12.85
N LEU A 283 -0.89 -19.32 11.66
CA LEU A 283 -1.26 -18.03 11.06
C LEU A 283 -2.39 -17.36 11.83
N GLU A 284 -3.41 -18.12 12.25
CA GLU A 284 -4.57 -17.62 12.99
C GLU A 284 -4.14 -17.05 14.36
N VAL A 285 -3.36 -17.81 15.14
CA VAL A 285 -2.80 -17.35 16.42
C VAL A 285 -1.94 -16.09 16.24
N PHE A 286 -1.19 -15.98 15.13
CA PHE A 286 -0.38 -14.81 14.86
C PHE A 286 -1.22 -13.55 14.55
N GLU A 287 -2.37 -13.72 13.90
CA GLU A 287 -3.28 -12.65 13.46
C GLU A 287 -4.31 -12.24 14.53
N GLU A 288 -4.53 -13.08 15.53
CA GLU A 288 -5.50 -12.87 16.61
C GLU A 288 -5.19 -11.67 17.51
N GLY A 289 -6.24 -10.98 17.95
CA GLY A 289 -6.16 -9.89 18.94
C GLY A 289 -5.47 -8.61 18.46
N ARG A 290 -4.98 -8.54 17.22
CA ARG A 290 -4.25 -7.38 16.70
C ARG A 290 -5.18 -6.40 15.98
N THR A 291 -5.03 -5.12 16.29
CA THR A 291 -5.73 -4.02 15.59
C THR A 291 -5.24 -3.83 14.15
N LYS A 292 -3.92 -4.00 13.95
CA LYS A 292 -3.27 -3.98 12.64
C LYS A 292 -2.62 -5.32 12.36
N ASN A 293 -2.90 -5.89 11.21
CA ASN A 293 -2.29 -7.12 10.71
C ASN A 293 -1.37 -6.87 9.51
N GLU A 294 -0.50 -7.83 9.24
CA GLU A 294 0.33 -7.88 8.05
C GLU A 294 -0.04 -9.12 7.26
N LEU A 295 0.08 -9.02 5.94
CA LEU A 295 -0.05 -10.16 5.06
C LEU A 295 1.13 -10.14 4.10
N THR A 296 1.88 -11.23 4.06
CA THR A 296 2.92 -11.49 3.05
C THR A 296 2.57 -12.76 2.31
N ILE A 297 2.48 -12.71 0.98
CA ILE A 297 2.16 -13.87 0.15
C ILE A 297 3.23 -14.02 -0.92
N TRP A 298 3.81 -15.22 -1.01
CA TRP A 298 4.84 -15.58 -1.97
C TRP A 298 4.25 -16.47 -3.07
N PHE A 299 3.81 -15.84 -4.16
CA PHE A 299 3.13 -16.54 -5.23
C PHE A 299 4.07 -17.01 -6.34
N PRO A 300 3.96 -18.28 -6.75
CA PRO A 300 4.31 -18.70 -8.10
C PRO A 300 3.48 -17.98 -9.15
N VAL A 301 4.12 -17.42 -10.18
CA VAL A 301 3.44 -16.95 -11.38
C VAL A 301 3.33 -18.11 -12.36
N LYS A 302 2.17 -18.26 -13.02
CA LYS A 302 1.94 -19.34 -13.99
C LYS A 302 3.10 -19.42 -15.01
N PRO A 303 3.59 -20.62 -15.36
CA PRO A 303 4.85 -20.80 -16.09
C PRO A 303 4.78 -20.43 -17.59
N THR A 304 3.78 -19.69 -18.04
CA THR A 304 3.59 -19.32 -19.44
C THR A 304 4.19 -17.95 -19.75
N TRP A 305 4.75 -17.78 -20.96
CA TRP A 305 5.33 -16.49 -21.37
C TRP A 305 4.26 -15.38 -21.43
N TYR A 306 3.06 -15.71 -21.92
CA TYR A 306 1.95 -14.76 -22.00
C TYR A 306 1.41 -14.41 -20.62
N GLY A 307 1.40 -15.36 -19.67
CA GLY A 307 0.99 -15.12 -18.28
C GLY A 307 1.92 -14.12 -17.62
N ARG A 308 3.24 -14.27 -17.83
CA ARG A 308 4.25 -13.31 -17.36
C ARG A 308 4.12 -11.93 -18.02
N LEU A 309 3.84 -11.87 -19.32
CA LEU A 309 3.59 -10.60 -20.01
C LEU A 309 2.33 -9.91 -19.46
N LEU A 310 1.23 -10.66 -19.34
CA LEU A 310 -0.03 -10.12 -18.85
C LEU A 310 0.07 -9.68 -17.39
N MET A 311 0.77 -10.42 -16.54
CA MET A 311 1.07 -9.99 -15.17
C MET A 311 1.76 -8.63 -15.16
N ARG A 312 2.77 -8.42 -16.00
CA ARG A 312 3.47 -7.12 -16.10
C ARG A 312 2.55 -5.99 -16.55
N VAL A 313 1.66 -6.25 -17.51
CA VAL A 313 0.67 -5.28 -17.99
C VAL A 313 -0.33 -4.93 -16.89
N ILE A 314 -0.85 -5.94 -16.16
CA ILE A 314 -1.79 -5.74 -15.06
C ILE A 314 -1.13 -4.92 -13.95
N LEU A 315 0.07 -5.31 -13.50
CA LEU A 315 0.78 -4.60 -12.44
C LEU A 315 1.13 -3.17 -12.84
N PHE A 316 1.54 -2.94 -14.10
CA PHE A 316 1.72 -1.59 -14.62
C PHE A 316 0.43 -0.76 -14.53
N GLY A 317 -0.71 -1.32 -14.94
CA GLY A 317 -2.00 -0.65 -14.81
C GLY A 317 -2.41 -0.39 -13.35
N SER A 318 -2.20 -1.37 -12.47
CA SER A 318 -2.46 -1.25 -11.03
C SER A 318 -1.61 -0.16 -10.39
N GLU A 319 -0.32 -0.07 -10.76
CA GLU A 319 0.59 0.96 -10.31
C GLU A 319 0.06 2.36 -10.66
N ARG A 320 -0.36 2.58 -11.90
CA ARG A 320 -0.97 3.84 -12.34
C ARG A 320 -2.29 4.14 -11.64
N GLY A 321 -3.12 3.12 -11.41
CA GLY A 321 -4.34 3.24 -10.60
C GLY A 321 -4.03 3.73 -9.18
N THR A 322 -3.08 3.10 -8.49
CA THR A 322 -2.66 3.49 -7.13
C THR A 322 -2.02 4.87 -7.10
N ARG A 323 -1.32 5.25 -8.17
CA ARG A 323 -0.61 6.52 -8.28
C ARG A 323 -1.55 7.72 -8.46
N HIS A 324 -2.65 7.54 -9.19
CA HIS A 324 -3.48 8.66 -9.62
C HIS A 324 -4.92 8.62 -9.14
N LEU A 325 -5.52 7.43 -9.03
CA LEU A 325 -6.97 7.27 -8.78
C LEU A 325 -7.24 6.91 -7.32
N TRP A 326 -6.46 5.99 -6.76
CA TRP A 326 -6.61 5.50 -5.39
C TRP A 326 -5.68 6.25 -4.42
N THR A 327 -5.86 7.57 -4.31
CA THR A 327 -5.00 8.46 -3.51
C THR A 327 -5.69 9.04 -2.26
N ARG A 328 -6.93 8.62 -1.99
CA ARG A 328 -7.79 9.17 -0.92
C ARG A 328 -8.17 8.09 0.10
N GLY A 329 -7.21 7.29 0.55
CA GLY A 329 -7.43 6.26 1.57
C GLY A 329 -8.17 5.00 1.12
N THR A 330 -8.65 4.94 -0.11
CA THR A 330 -9.44 3.80 -0.60
C THR A 330 -8.72 3.05 -1.70
N LEU A 331 -8.47 1.75 -1.51
CA LEU A 331 -7.96 0.86 -2.55
C LEU A 331 -9.09 -0.04 -3.02
N ALA A 332 -9.66 0.23 -4.20
CA ALA A 332 -10.85 -0.46 -4.67
C ALA A 332 -11.91 -0.56 -3.54
N GLY A 333 -12.28 0.60 -2.97
CA GLY A 333 -13.27 0.69 -1.88
C GLY A 333 -12.78 0.25 -0.50
N ALA A 334 -11.60 -0.37 -0.37
CA ALA A 334 -11.06 -0.83 0.91
C ALA A 334 -10.46 0.35 1.67
N GLN A 335 -10.93 0.63 2.88
CA GLN A 335 -10.47 1.74 3.71
C GLN A 335 -9.56 1.30 4.86
N ASN A 336 -9.45 -0.01 5.09
CA ASN A 336 -8.70 -0.59 6.21
C ASN A 336 -7.23 -0.88 5.88
N ILE A 337 -6.72 -0.39 4.75
CA ILE A 337 -5.37 -0.69 4.25
C ILE A 337 -4.49 0.54 4.44
N HIS A 338 -3.35 0.38 5.11
CA HIS A 338 -2.34 1.44 5.24
C HIS A 338 -1.42 1.45 4.03
N PHE A 339 -0.88 0.28 3.70
CA PHE A 339 0.04 0.08 2.61
C PHE A 339 -0.24 -1.25 1.92
N ALA A 340 -0.17 -1.29 0.60
CA ALA A 340 -0.17 -2.55 -0.15
C ALA A 340 0.80 -2.47 -1.31
N ARG A 341 1.57 -3.53 -1.53
CA ARG A 341 2.61 -3.54 -2.56
C ARG A 341 2.71 -4.90 -3.24
N LEU A 342 3.01 -4.84 -4.53
CA LEU A 342 3.27 -6.01 -5.35
C LEU A 342 4.66 -5.91 -5.97
N LEU A 343 5.40 -7.00 -5.92
CA LEU A 343 6.73 -7.11 -6.53
C LEU A 343 6.76 -8.29 -7.48
N THR A 344 7.58 -8.19 -8.53
CA THR A 344 7.91 -9.33 -9.38
C THR A 344 9.38 -9.67 -9.21
N LEU A 345 9.67 -10.93 -8.90
CA LEU A 345 11.03 -11.44 -8.71
C LEU A 345 11.37 -12.46 -9.80
N ASP A 346 12.66 -12.78 -9.91
CA ASP A 346 13.19 -13.90 -10.72
C ASP A 346 12.69 -13.86 -12.18
N GLY A 347 12.78 -12.69 -12.81
CA GLY A 347 12.30 -12.48 -14.18
C GLY A 347 10.78 -12.51 -14.36
N GLY A 348 10.01 -12.37 -13.28
CA GLY A 348 8.55 -12.45 -13.27
C GLY A 348 8.01 -13.86 -13.05
N ARG A 349 8.84 -14.78 -12.52
CA ARG A 349 8.41 -16.14 -12.13
C ARG A 349 7.78 -16.18 -10.74
N ARG A 350 8.04 -15.17 -9.92
CA ARG A 350 7.45 -14.99 -8.60
C ARG A 350 6.81 -13.62 -8.47
N MET A 351 5.70 -13.59 -7.74
CA MET A 351 5.05 -12.36 -7.32
C MET A 351 4.95 -12.35 -5.80
N VAL A 352 5.38 -11.26 -5.18
CA VAL A 352 5.21 -11.04 -3.75
C VAL A 352 4.12 -10.02 -3.55
N PHE A 353 3.13 -10.36 -2.74
CA PHE A 353 2.13 -9.41 -2.24
C PHE A 353 2.42 -9.13 -0.78
N MET A 354 2.51 -7.85 -0.41
CA MET A 354 2.59 -7.43 0.99
C MET A 354 1.51 -6.39 1.28
N SER A 355 0.81 -6.54 2.39
CA SER A 355 -0.18 -5.58 2.87
C SER A 355 -0.04 -5.32 4.36
N ASP A 356 -0.24 -4.08 4.77
CA ASP A 356 -0.38 -3.62 6.14
C ASP A 356 -1.83 -3.13 6.28
N TYR A 357 -2.66 -3.85 7.03
CA TYR A 357 -4.11 -3.63 7.08
C TYR A 357 -4.66 -3.70 8.51
N GLN A 358 -5.93 -3.36 8.68
CA GLN A 358 -6.63 -3.42 9.96
C GLN A 358 -7.75 -4.45 9.96
N GLY A 359 -7.98 -5.02 11.14
CA GLY A 359 -8.97 -6.06 11.38
C GLY A 359 -8.47 -7.46 11.06
N SER A 360 -9.41 -8.40 11.04
CA SER A 360 -9.10 -9.82 10.78
C SER A 360 -8.77 -10.07 9.32
N PHE A 361 -8.01 -11.14 9.07
CA PHE A 361 -7.76 -11.64 7.73
C PHE A 361 -9.06 -11.87 6.96
N ASP A 362 -10.08 -12.43 7.60
CA ASP A 362 -11.36 -12.72 6.94
C ASP A 362 -12.11 -11.46 6.51
N ALA A 363 -12.14 -10.42 7.36
CA ALA A 363 -12.71 -9.13 6.97
C ALA A 363 -11.95 -8.51 5.79
N TYR A 364 -10.62 -8.58 5.83
CA TYR A 364 -9.74 -8.08 4.78
C TYR A 364 -9.96 -8.79 3.45
N ILE A 365 -9.94 -10.12 3.45
CA ILE A 365 -10.13 -10.91 2.23
C ILE A 365 -11.53 -10.71 1.65
N ASN A 366 -12.55 -10.69 2.50
CA ASN A 366 -13.93 -10.47 2.05
C ASN A 366 -14.13 -9.12 1.37
N HIS A 367 -13.34 -8.09 1.69
CA HIS A 367 -13.40 -6.82 0.97
C HIS A 367 -13.00 -6.97 -0.51
N PHE A 368 -12.04 -7.84 -0.83
CA PHE A 368 -11.54 -8.03 -2.20
C PHE A 368 -12.34 -9.00 -3.04
N ILE A 369 -12.93 -10.02 -2.41
CA ILE A 369 -13.66 -11.09 -3.13
C ILE A 369 -15.17 -11.11 -2.80
N GLY A 370 -15.66 -10.15 -2.00
CA GLY A 370 -17.05 -9.97 -1.59
C GLY A 370 -18.02 -9.55 -2.69
N VAL A 371 -19.32 -9.76 -2.41
CA VAL A 371 -20.42 -9.21 -3.22
C VAL A 371 -20.43 -7.69 -3.02
N GLY A 372 -20.15 -6.93 -4.08
CA GLY A 372 -19.99 -5.47 -3.95
C GLY A 372 -19.10 -4.77 -4.99
N GLY A 373 -18.50 -5.50 -5.93
CA GLY A 373 -17.92 -4.90 -7.15
C GLY A 373 -16.44 -4.47 -7.08
N HIS A 374 -15.74 -4.74 -5.99
CA HIS A 374 -14.31 -4.41 -5.82
C HIS A 374 -13.34 -5.52 -6.27
N THR A 375 -13.88 -6.64 -6.76
CA THR A 375 -13.17 -7.78 -7.35
C THR A 375 -12.25 -7.39 -8.51
N ARG A 376 -12.47 -6.22 -9.12
CA ARG A 376 -11.77 -5.75 -10.32
C ARG A 376 -10.28 -5.45 -10.13
N ALA A 377 -9.82 -5.24 -8.90
CA ALA A 377 -8.40 -4.94 -8.65
C ALA A 377 -7.55 -6.20 -8.41
N VAL A 378 -8.03 -7.12 -7.57
CA VAL A 378 -7.21 -8.25 -7.09
C VAL A 378 -7.41 -9.53 -7.89
N ILE A 379 -8.61 -9.78 -8.45
CA ILE A 379 -8.87 -10.99 -9.24
C ILE A 379 -8.01 -11.04 -10.51
N PRO A 380 -7.84 -9.94 -11.29
CA PRO A 380 -6.98 -9.98 -12.48
C PRO A 380 -5.54 -10.36 -12.16
N ILE A 381 -4.97 -9.78 -11.09
CA ILE A 381 -3.64 -10.12 -10.60
C ILE A 381 -3.59 -11.60 -10.22
N SER A 382 -4.56 -12.05 -9.41
CA SER A 382 -4.65 -13.43 -8.94
C SER A 382 -4.76 -14.43 -10.07
N SER A 383 -5.48 -14.10 -11.14
CA SER A 383 -5.69 -14.99 -12.29
C SER A 383 -4.40 -15.46 -12.97
N ARG A 384 -3.26 -14.77 -12.71
CA ARG A 384 -1.94 -15.05 -13.27
C ARG A 384 -0.99 -15.76 -12.29
N VAL A 385 -1.40 -15.99 -11.04
CA VAL A 385 -0.64 -16.82 -10.10
C VAL A 385 -1.10 -18.28 -10.15
N GLU A 386 -0.25 -19.21 -9.73
CA GLU A 386 -0.59 -20.63 -9.65
C GLU A 386 -1.62 -20.89 -8.54
N GLY A 387 -2.49 -21.88 -8.75
CA GLY A 387 -3.55 -22.24 -7.81
C GLY A 387 -4.78 -21.32 -7.83
N CYS A 388 -4.77 -20.22 -8.59
CA CYS A 388 -5.94 -19.35 -8.70
C CYS A 388 -7.07 -20.06 -9.46
N PRO A 389 -8.29 -20.16 -8.88
CA PRO A 389 -9.43 -20.73 -9.58
C PRO A 389 -9.73 -19.98 -10.87
N LYS A 390 -10.30 -20.68 -11.84
CA LYS A 390 -10.53 -20.14 -13.18
C LYS A 390 -11.46 -18.92 -13.17
N THR A 391 -11.05 -17.89 -13.90
CA THR A 391 -11.81 -16.66 -14.13
C THR A 391 -12.22 -16.57 -15.60
N ARG A 392 -13.18 -15.69 -15.90
CA ARG A 392 -13.59 -15.26 -17.22
C ARG A 392 -13.20 -13.79 -17.39
N TRP A 393 -12.57 -13.49 -18.52
CA TRP A 393 -12.10 -12.15 -18.86
C TRP A 393 -11.25 -11.50 -17.75
N LEU A 394 -10.43 -12.28 -17.02
CA LEU A 394 -9.68 -11.88 -15.82
C LEU A 394 -10.50 -11.46 -14.58
N TYR A 395 -11.72 -10.98 -14.74
CA TYR A 395 -12.46 -10.30 -13.65
C TYR A 395 -13.47 -11.19 -12.95
N TRP A 396 -14.12 -12.09 -13.69
CA TRP A 396 -15.30 -12.79 -13.19
C TRP A 396 -14.95 -14.23 -12.81
N PRO A 397 -15.14 -14.64 -11.55
CA PRO A 397 -15.09 -16.05 -11.18
C PRO A 397 -15.93 -16.91 -12.12
N ARG A 398 -15.38 -18.03 -12.62
CA ARG A 398 -16.15 -18.97 -13.44
C ARG A 398 -17.16 -19.75 -12.58
N ASP A 399 -16.73 -20.15 -11.39
CA ASP A 399 -17.57 -20.80 -10.37
C ASP A 399 -17.78 -19.81 -9.24
N THR A 400 -18.95 -19.18 -9.15
CA THR A 400 -19.23 -18.18 -8.12
C THR A 400 -19.45 -18.77 -6.72
N VAL A 401 -19.68 -20.08 -6.62
CA VAL A 401 -20.00 -20.75 -5.35
C VAL A 401 -18.71 -21.11 -4.62
N SER A 402 -17.80 -21.86 -5.27
CA SER A 402 -16.58 -22.36 -4.61
C SER A 402 -15.38 -21.41 -4.70
N PHE A 403 -15.41 -20.40 -5.59
CA PHE A 403 -14.25 -19.54 -5.85
C PHE A 403 -13.71 -18.87 -4.60
N ARG A 404 -14.57 -18.36 -3.72
CA ARG A 404 -14.15 -17.68 -2.49
C ARG A 404 -13.32 -18.60 -1.61
N GLN A 405 -13.80 -19.82 -1.38
CA GLN A 405 -13.14 -20.82 -0.55
C GLN A 405 -11.82 -21.28 -1.18
N ARG A 406 -11.83 -21.59 -2.49
CA ARG A 406 -10.62 -22.03 -3.21
C ARG A 406 -9.56 -20.92 -3.26
N TRP A 407 -9.96 -19.68 -3.54
CA TRP A 407 -9.05 -18.54 -3.56
C TRP A 407 -8.46 -18.25 -2.17
N ARG A 408 -9.28 -18.35 -1.10
CA ARG A 408 -8.81 -18.26 0.29
C ARG A 408 -7.77 -19.36 0.60
N ALA A 409 -8.07 -20.60 0.22
CA ALA A 409 -7.14 -21.72 0.40
C ALA A 409 -5.80 -21.46 -0.31
N MET A 410 -5.83 -21.00 -1.57
CA MET A 410 -4.64 -20.61 -2.31
C MET A 410 -3.82 -19.54 -1.56
N VAL A 411 -4.47 -18.47 -1.08
CA VAL A 411 -3.78 -17.41 -0.32
C VAL A 411 -3.10 -17.97 0.92
N ARG A 412 -3.81 -18.76 1.73
CA ARG A 412 -3.24 -19.36 2.95
C ARG A 412 -2.08 -20.31 2.65
N SER A 413 -2.14 -21.05 1.53
CA SER A 413 -1.05 -21.94 1.10
C SER A 413 0.24 -21.19 0.78
N TYR A 414 0.14 -20.02 0.14
CA TYR A 414 1.30 -19.20 -0.21
C TYR A 414 1.66 -18.11 0.82
N GLN A 415 0.86 -17.96 1.88
CA GLN A 415 1.13 -16.98 2.93
C GLN A 415 2.41 -17.35 3.69
N LEU A 416 3.26 -16.35 3.86
CA LEU A 416 4.43 -16.37 4.73
C LEU A 416 4.13 -15.49 5.96
N GLN A 417 4.54 -15.97 7.12
CA GLN A 417 4.42 -15.23 8.38
C GLN A 417 5.68 -14.37 8.59
N ALA A 418 5.51 -13.10 8.95
CA ALA A 418 6.62 -12.27 9.41
C ALA A 418 7.19 -12.77 10.74
N SER A 419 8.52 -12.87 10.81
CA SER A 419 9.24 -13.19 12.04
C SER A 419 9.40 -11.96 12.95
N VAL A 420 9.52 -10.78 12.34
CA VAL A 420 9.62 -9.49 13.04
C VAL A 420 8.73 -8.49 12.34
N ARG A 421 8.06 -7.64 13.10
CA ARG A 421 7.21 -6.59 12.55
C ARG A 421 7.24 -5.33 13.40
N PHE A 422 7.28 -4.19 12.74
CA PHE A 422 7.21 -2.88 13.38
C PHE A 422 6.12 -2.01 12.74
N VAL A 423 5.39 -1.24 13.56
CA VAL A 423 4.46 -0.19 13.14
C VAL A 423 4.58 0.99 14.09
N ALA A 424 4.81 2.19 13.59
CA ALA A 424 5.16 3.36 14.40
C ALA A 424 3.98 4.07 15.10
N TYR A 425 2.75 3.66 14.79
CA TYR A 425 1.49 4.24 15.29
C TYR A 425 0.42 3.13 15.37
N PRO A 426 0.58 2.10 16.21
CA PRO A 426 -0.31 0.92 16.23
C PRO A 426 -1.79 1.24 16.48
N GLU A 427 -2.08 2.35 17.16
CA GLU A 427 -3.40 2.84 17.54
C GLU A 427 -4.18 3.56 16.44
N LEU A 428 -3.50 4.11 15.42
CA LEU A 428 -4.16 4.94 14.39
C LEU A 428 -4.61 4.11 13.18
N SER A 429 -5.89 4.16 12.82
CA SER A 429 -6.35 3.65 11.53
C SER A 429 -5.91 4.54 10.36
N ALA A 430 -5.92 4.00 9.14
CA ALA A 430 -5.71 4.76 7.91
C ALA A 430 -6.75 5.89 7.77
N ASN A 431 -7.98 5.64 8.21
CA ASN A 431 -9.04 6.64 8.26
C ASN A 431 -8.80 7.70 9.34
N ASP A 432 -8.29 7.32 10.52
CA ASP A 432 -7.93 8.28 11.57
C ASP A 432 -6.85 9.24 11.06
N ILE A 433 -5.82 8.71 10.38
CA ILE A 433 -4.75 9.53 9.79
C ILE A 433 -5.32 10.57 8.82
N LEU A 434 -6.19 10.13 7.89
CA LEU A 434 -6.79 11.04 6.91
C LEU A 434 -7.75 12.05 7.55
N ARG A 435 -8.52 11.62 8.56
CA ARG A 435 -9.42 12.48 9.32
C ARG A 435 -8.64 13.52 10.11
N HIS A 436 -7.60 13.13 10.85
CA HIS A 436 -6.79 14.07 11.62
C HIS A 436 -6.06 15.07 10.72
N HIS A 437 -5.63 14.63 9.53
CA HIS A 437 -5.07 15.52 8.51
C HIS A 437 -6.10 16.55 8.01
N ALA A 438 -7.30 16.10 7.63
CA ALA A 438 -8.38 16.99 7.20
C ALA A 438 -8.78 17.97 8.31
N LEU A 439 -8.87 17.49 9.55
CA LEU A 439 -9.18 18.29 10.72
C LEU A 439 -8.18 19.44 10.90
N ARG A 440 -6.88 19.15 10.82
CA ARG A 440 -5.84 20.18 10.91
C ARG A 440 -5.95 21.19 9.79
N ARG A 441 -6.13 20.72 8.55
CA ARG A 441 -6.29 21.59 7.38
C ARG A 441 -7.45 22.57 7.58
N ASP A 442 -8.61 22.07 7.99
CA ASP A 442 -9.84 22.84 8.08
C ASP A 442 -9.85 23.78 9.31
N LEU A 443 -9.19 23.39 10.41
CA LEU A 443 -8.97 24.26 11.57
C LEU A 443 -8.21 25.54 11.20
N PHE A 444 -7.19 25.43 10.34
CA PHE A 444 -6.32 26.54 9.96
C PHE A 444 -6.69 27.20 8.63
N ALA A 445 -7.74 26.74 7.94
CA ALA A 445 -8.23 27.38 6.73
C ALA A 445 -8.75 28.79 7.02
N ASP A 446 -8.50 29.74 6.12
CA ASP A 446 -9.00 31.11 6.25
C ASP A 446 -10.52 31.15 6.17
N HIS A 447 -11.10 30.39 5.23
CA HIS A 447 -12.53 30.28 5.02
C HIS A 447 -12.94 28.84 4.74
N LEU A 448 -14.09 28.43 5.27
CA LEU A 448 -14.75 27.16 4.97
C LEU A 448 -16.15 27.44 4.42
N THR A 449 -16.63 26.58 3.51
CA THR A 449 -18.05 26.59 3.14
C THR A 449 -18.88 26.04 4.30
N PRO A 450 -20.19 26.33 4.38
CA PRO A 450 -21.06 25.77 5.43
C PRO A 450 -21.00 24.24 5.53
N GLU A 451 -20.90 23.56 4.39
CA GLU A 451 -20.79 22.09 4.36
C GLU A 451 -19.44 21.61 4.90
N ALA A 452 -18.35 22.29 4.55
CA ALA A 452 -17.01 21.97 5.05
C ALA A 452 -16.90 22.24 6.56
N LEU A 453 -17.55 23.30 7.04
CA LEU A 453 -17.59 23.65 8.46
C LEU A 453 -18.40 22.62 9.27
N ALA A 454 -19.55 22.18 8.76
CA ALA A 454 -20.32 21.08 9.36
C ALA A 454 -19.52 19.76 9.36
N ALA A 455 -18.85 19.43 8.26
CA ALA A 455 -17.99 18.26 8.17
C ALA A 455 -16.80 18.34 9.13
N TRP A 456 -16.22 19.52 9.35
CA TRP A 456 -15.18 19.74 10.36
C TRP A 456 -15.71 19.50 11.77
N ALA A 457 -16.90 20.04 12.09
CA ALA A 457 -17.52 19.87 13.40
C ALA A 457 -17.84 18.40 13.73
N HIS A 458 -18.19 17.58 12.74
CA HIS A 458 -18.41 16.14 12.94
C HIS A 458 -17.14 15.33 13.22
N GLN A 459 -15.96 15.91 13.03
CA GLN A 459 -14.67 15.21 13.24
C GLN A 459 -14.13 15.32 14.67
N ILE A 460 -14.71 16.17 15.53
CA ILE A 460 -14.34 16.39 16.94
C ILE A 460 -15.58 16.17 17.83
#